data_AF-A0A7M3SAT8-F1
#
_entry.id   AF-A0A7M3SAT8-F1
#
_cell.length_a   1.000
_cell.length_b   1.000
_cell.length_c   1.000
_cell.angle_alpha   90.00
_cell.angle_beta   90.00
_cell.angle_gamma   90.00
#
_symmetry.space_group_name_H-M   'P 1'
#
loop_
_entity.id
_entity.type
_entity.pdbx_description
1 polymer ?
#
loop_
_entity_poly.entity_id
_entity_poly.type
_entity_poly.pdbx_seq_one_letter_code
_entity_poly.pdbx_strand_id
1 'polypeptide(L)' 'MTYTYCKKIIQSGNYEKEDMQDKLDIFLLNNRISQEQYSELKELMK' A
#
# COMPACT_ATOMS: atom_id res chain seq x y z
N MET A 1 8.28 -6.21 -4.52
CA MET A 1 8.56 -4.87 -5.09
C MET A 1 7.46 -3.89 -4.75
N THR A 2 6.20 -4.26 -5.00
CA THR A 2 5.00 -3.45 -4.73
C THR A 2 4.86 -3.02 -3.27
N TYR A 3 5.04 -3.95 -2.32
CA TYR A 3 5.04 -3.64 -0.89
C TYR A 3 6.13 -2.65 -0.49
N THR A 4 7.35 -2.84 -1.01
CA THR A 4 8.48 -1.93 -0.76
C THR A 4 8.20 -0.52 -1.28
N TYR A 5 7.53 -0.40 -2.43
CA TYR A 5 7.13 0.88 -3.00
C TYR A 5 6.07 1.57 -2.13
N CYS A 6 5.05 0.82 -1.69
CA CYS A 6 4.04 1.33 -0.77
C CYS A 6 4.66 1.79 0.55
N LYS A 7 5.53 0.96 1.15
CA LYS A 7 6.25 1.31 2.37
C LYS A 7 7.09 2.57 2.20
N LYS A 8 7.77 2.74 1.06
CA LYS A 8 8.53 3.96 0.73
C LYS A 8 7.65 5.20 0.64
N ILE A 9 6.49 5.09 0.00
CA ILE A 9 5.54 6.21 -0.15
C ILE A 9 4.97 6.62 1.22
N ILE A 10 4.60 5.64 2.05
CA ILE A 10 4.13 5.87 3.42
C ILE A 10 5.21 6.58 4.25
N GLN A 11 6.45 6.08 4.20
CA GLN A 11 7.58 6.68 4.90
C GLN A 11 7.96 8.06 4.36
N SER A 12 7.71 8.33 3.08
CA SER A 12 8.02 9.62 2.47
C SER A 12 7.01 10.72 2.86
N GLY A 13 5.88 10.37 3.50
CA GLY A 13 4.86 11.31 3.97
C GLY A 13 4.13 12.08 2.85
N ASN A 14 4.48 11.81 1.60
CA ASN A 14 3.94 12.47 0.42
C ASN A 14 2.93 11.54 -0.25
N TYR A 15 1.90 11.17 0.51
CA TYR A 15 0.86 10.27 0.06
C TYR A 15 -0.48 10.71 0.63
N GLU A 16 -1.49 10.77 -0.23
CA GLU A 16 -2.87 10.88 0.20
C GLU A 16 -3.39 9.50 0.56
N LYS A 17 -4.15 9.41 1.66
CA LYS A 17 -4.76 8.14 2.10
C LYS A 17 -5.55 7.50 0.97
N GLU A 18 -6.26 8.29 0.15
CA GLU A 18 -7.03 7.82 -1.01
C GLU A 18 -6.15 7.25 -2.13
N ASP A 19 -5.13 7.97 -2.62
CA ASP A 19 -4.25 7.48 -3.70
C ASP A 19 -3.55 6.17 -3.30
N MET A 20 -3.16 6.10 -2.04
CA MET A 20 -2.49 4.94 -1.48
C MET A 20 -3.44 3.74 -1.30
N GLN A 21 -4.70 3.99 -0.93
CA GLN A 21 -5.73 2.95 -0.88
C GLN A 21 -6.05 2.42 -2.28
N ASP A 22 -6.17 3.31 -3.27
CA ASP A 22 -6.46 2.95 -4.66
C ASP A 22 -5.33 2.10 -5.28
N LYS A 23 -4.07 2.51 -5.06
CA LYS A 23 -2.88 1.72 -5.41
C LYS A 23 -2.92 0.33 -4.77
N LEU A 24 -3.15 0.28 -3.46
CA LEU A 24 -3.19 -0.97 -2.70
C LEU A 24 -4.30 -1.91 -3.19
N ASP A 25 -5.49 -1.39 -3.51
CA ASP A 25 -6.61 -2.14 -4.07
C ASP A 25 -6.28 -2.67 -5.46
N ILE A 26 -5.70 -1.86 -6.35
CA ILE A 26 -5.24 -2.32 -7.68
C ILE A 26 -4.18 -3.42 -7.55
N PHE A 27 -3.25 -3.31 -6.58
CA PHE A 27 -2.21 -4.31 -6.36
C PHE A 27 -2.75 -5.62 -5.80
N LEU A 28 -3.75 -5.55 -4.92
CA LEU A 28 -4.46 -6.72 -4.41
C LEU A 28 -5.28 -7.39 -5.54
N LEU A 29 -5.99 -6.60 -6.35
CA LEU A 29 -6.75 -7.05 -7.51
C LEU A 29 -5.84 -7.74 -8.55
N ASN A 30 -4.64 -7.20 -8.77
CA ASN A 30 -3.65 -7.80 -9.67
C ASN A 30 -2.90 -8.99 -9.05
N ASN A 31 -3.27 -9.46 -7.84
CA ASN A 31 -2.53 -10.51 -7.10
C ASN A 31 -1.03 -10.21 -6.96
N ARG A 32 -0.63 -8.93 -6.96
CA ARG A 32 0.78 -8.51 -6.81
C ARG A 32 1.25 -8.44 -5.37
N ILE A 33 0.31 -8.42 -4.42
CA ILE A 33 0.53 -8.46 -2.98
C ILE A 33 -0.54 -9.35 -2.34
N SER A 34 -0.19 -10.04 -1.26
CA SER A 34 -1.15 -10.82 -0.46
C SER A 34 -1.98 -9.91 0.45
N GLN A 35 -3.15 -10.39 0.87
CA GLN A 35 -4.01 -9.70 1.86
C GLN A 35 -3.24 -9.32 3.13
N GLU A 36 -2.33 -10.17 3.62
CA GLU A 36 -1.48 -9.84 4.79
C GLU A 36 -0.62 -8.59 4.54
N GLN A 37 0.03 -8.49 3.38
CA GLN A 37 0.87 -7.33 3.04
C GLN A 37 0.04 -6.06 2.86
N TYR A 38 -1.16 -6.18 2.30
CA TYR A 38 -2.11 -5.07 2.22
C TYR A 38 -2.52 -4.61 3.62
N SER A 39 -2.83 -5.54 4.52
CA SER A 39 -3.24 -5.23 5.89
C SER A 39 -2.13 -4.56 6.69
N GLU A 40 -0.89 -5.05 6.59
CA GLU A 40 0.28 -4.41 7.21
C GLU A 40 0.51 -2.98 6.72
N LEU A 41 0.43 -2.75 5.40
CA LEU A 41 0.60 -1.42 4.82
C LEU A 41 -0.53 -0.47 5.25
N LYS A 42 -1.76 -0.98 5.35
CA LYS A 42 -2.93 -0.22 5.80
C LYS A 42 -2.84 0.12 7.29
N GLU A 43 -2.29 -0.76 8.12
CA GLU A 43 -1.98 -0.48 9.52
C GLU A 43 -0.88 0.58 9.68
N LEU A 44 0.17 0.52 8.85
CA LEU A 44 1.24 1.53 8.84
C LEU A 44 0.76 2.93 8.41
N MET A 45 -0.37 3.02 7.71
CA MET A 45 -1.00 4.27 7.27
C MET A 45 -1.99 4.86 8.29
N LYS A 46 -2.24 4.17 9.42
CA LYS A 46 -3.25 4.59 10.38
C LYS A 46 -2.80 5.83 11.14
#